data_AF-A0A258M3A1-F1
#
_entry.id   AF-A0A258M3A1-F1
#
_cell.length_a   1.000
_cell.length_b   1.000
_cell.length_c   1.000
_cell.angle_alpha   90.00
_cell.angle_beta   90.00
_cell.angle_gamma   90.00
#
_symmetry.space_group_name_H-M   'P 1'
#
loop_
_entity.id
_entity.type
_entity.pdbx_description
1 polymer ?
#
loop_
_entity_poly.entity_id
_entity_poly.type
_entity_poly.pdbx_seq_one_letter_code
_entity_poly.pdbx_strand_id
1 'polypeptide(L)'
;MVDIDWDYWVSRPYVYTWQAAALIQGINPKKIKFPVRDAAGELHFERANFGDAYPEFKLKLDLLTEHAWIQNFSAQNMRVDFKRFLYWAYHIQKWPFPAELASFAQSLSLDALVEPVDESDNAMRESERNSLHLIWALRELLKEHRYGKTDRELIYFLS
;
A
#
# COMPACT_ATOMS: atom_id res chain seq x y z
N MET A 1 -15.90 12.36 -18.31
CA MET A 1 -15.37 11.24 -17.50
C MET A 1 -13.87 11.48 -17.39
N VAL A 2 -13.29 11.72 -16.20
CA VAL A 2 -11.83 12.00 -16.10
C VAL A 2 -11.06 10.70 -16.31
N ASP A 3 -10.29 10.64 -17.39
CA ASP A 3 -9.49 9.48 -17.76
C ASP A 3 -8.29 9.30 -16.81
N ILE A 4 -7.71 8.10 -16.75
CA ILE A 4 -6.51 7.83 -15.96
C ILE A 4 -5.29 8.22 -16.80
N ASP A 5 -4.51 9.16 -16.28
CA ASP A 5 -3.20 9.51 -16.84
C ASP A 5 -2.17 8.44 -16.45
N TRP A 6 -2.09 7.37 -17.24
CA TRP A 6 -1.24 6.21 -16.96
C TRP A 6 0.23 6.57 -16.96
N ASP A 7 0.68 7.44 -17.87
CA ASP A 7 2.07 7.89 -17.93
C ASP A 7 2.49 8.58 -16.62
N TYR A 8 1.62 9.46 -16.09
CA TYR A 8 1.84 10.10 -14.80
C TYR A 8 1.96 9.08 -13.65
N TRP A 9 1.09 8.08 -13.60
CA TRP A 9 1.07 7.13 -12.48
C TRP A 9 2.24 6.15 -12.55
N VAL A 10 2.57 5.68 -13.75
CA VAL A 10 3.68 4.77 -14.00
C VAL A 10 5.04 5.44 -13.78
N SER A 11 5.14 6.75 -14.00
CA SER A 11 6.37 7.50 -13.73
C SER A 11 6.64 7.71 -12.23
N ARG A 12 5.67 7.43 -11.34
CA ARG A 12 5.85 7.58 -9.89
C ARG A 12 6.53 6.35 -9.32
N PRO A 13 7.72 6.48 -8.68
CA PRO A 13 8.38 5.33 -8.06
C PRO A 13 7.58 4.83 -6.85
N TYR A 14 6.99 5.76 -6.08
CA TYR A 14 6.19 5.45 -4.92
C TYR A 14 4.80 6.10 -5.00
N VAL A 15 3.77 5.31 -4.73
CA VAL A 15 2.37 5.76 -4.63
C VAL A 15 1.78 5.30 -3.31
N TYR A 16 0.69 5.91 -2.83
CA TYR A 16 0.03 5.40 -1.62
C TYR A 16 -0.58 4.01 -1.88
N THR A 17 -0.61 3.14 -0.88
CA THR A 17 -1.19 1.77 -0.98
C THR A 17 -2.60 1.79 -1.57
N TRP A 18 -3.45 2.71 -1.14
CA TRP A 18 -4.80 2.85 -1.68
C TRP A 18 -4.84 3.35 -3.13
N GLN A 19 -3.87 4.15 -3.56
CA GLN A 19 -3.77 4.58 -4.96
C GLN A 19 -3.39 3.40 -5.84
N ALA A 20 -2.44 2.58 -5.39
CA ALA A 20 -2.06 1.35 -6.08
C ALA A 20 -3.27 0.41 -6.22
N ALA A 21 -4.03 0.18 -5.13
CA ALA A 21 -5.25 -0.63 -5.15
C ALA A 21 -6.33 -0.06 -6.09
N ALA A 22 -6.50 1.26 -6.15
CA ALA A 22 -7.45 1.89 -7.07
C ALA A 22 -7.01 1.77 -8.53
N LEU A 23 -5.72 1.97 -8.82
CA LEU A 23 -5.18 1.93 -10.19
C LEU A 23 -5.31 0.55 -10.84
N ILE A 24 -5.03 -0.53 -10.10
CA ILE A 24 -5.22 -1.89 -10.62
C ILE A 24 -6.69 -2.25 -10.87
N GLN A 25 -7.62 -1.51 -10.26
CA GLN A 25 -9.06 -1.62 -10.53
C GLN A 25 -9.53 -0.73 -11.68
N GLY A 26 -8.63 0.03 -12.31
CA GLY A 26 -9.02 1.04 -13.30
C GLY A 26 -9.80 2.21 -12.69
N ILE A 27 -9.66 2.45 -11.38
CA ILE A 27 -10.29 3.56 -10.69
C ILE A 27 -9.30 4.72 -10.62
N ASN A 28 -9.70 5.89 -11.13
CA ASN A 28 -8.85 7.07 -11.09
C ASN A 28 -8.71 7.59 -9.64
N PRO A 29 -7.50 7.55 -9.03
CA PRO A 29 -7.34 7.98 -7.65
C PRO A 29 -7.66 9.46 -7.41
N LYS A 30 -7.60 10.31 -8.46
CA LYS A 30 -7.96 11.73 -8.36
C LYS A 30 -9.47 11.96 -8.17
N LYS A 31 -10.31 10.96 -8.43
CA LYS A 31 -11.77 11.02 -8.20
C LYS A 31 -12.17 10.60 -6.80
N ILE A 32 -11.30 9.88 -6.10
CA ILE A 32 -11.53 9.45 -4.73
C ILE A 32 -11.32 10.68 -3.85
N LYS A 33 -12.39 11.22 -3.27
CA LYS A 33 -12.26 12.27 -2.24
C LYS A 33 -11.39 11.72 -1.11
N PHE A 34 -10.40 12.52 -0.69
CA PHE A 34 -9.36 12.12 0.25
C PHE A 34 -9.95 11.36 1.45
N PRO A 35 -9.38 10.20 1.84
CA PRO A 35 -9.91 9.45 2.97
C PRO A 35 -9.77 10.27 4.26
N VAL A 36 -10.84 10.30 5.05
CA VAL A 36 -10.77 10.80 6.42
C VAL A 36 -9.96 9.77 7.21
N ARG A 37 -8.91 10.23 7.89
CA ARG A 37 -8.21 9.40 8.88
C ARG A 37 -8.95 9.48 10.19
N ASP A 38 -9.27 8.33 10.76
CA ASP A 38 -9.73 8.30 12.14
C ASP A 38 -8.55 8.48 13.11
N ALA A 39 -8.86 8.54 14.40
CA ALA A 39 -7.86 8.67 15.47
C ALA A 39 -6.90 7.47 15.56
N ALA A 40 -7.27 6.31 14.98
CA ALA A 40 -6.44 5.12 14.88
C ALA A 40 -5.58 5.10 13.60
N GLY A 41 -5.70 6.13 12.76
CA GLY A 41 -4.96 6.29 11.51
C GLY A 41 -5.51 5.47 10.34
N GLU A 42 -6.70 4.87 10.46
CA GLU A 42 -7.35 4.12 9.39
C GLU A 42 -7.87 5.02 8.29
N LEU A 43 -7.73 4.55 7.05
CA LEU A 43 -8.25 5.25 5.88
C LEU A 43 -9.72 4.86 5.68
N HIS A 44 -10.62 5.82 5.89
CA HIS A 44 -12.03 5.64 5.59
C HIS A 44 -12.36 6.15 4.20
N PHE A 45 -12.92 5.27 3.38
CA PHE A 45 -13.28 5.56 1.99
C PHE A 45 -14.80 5.67 1.86
N GLU A 46 -15.27 6.75 1.24
CA GLU A 46 -16.68 6.91 0.91
C GLU A 46 -17.07 5.94 -0.22
N ARG A 47 -17.89 4.93 0.11
CA ARG A 47 -18.29 3.84 -0.80
C ARG A 47 -18.91 4.34 -2.11
N ALA A 48 -19.59 5.49 -2.09
CA ALA A 48 -20.19 6.10 -3.27
C ALA A 48 -19.17 6.42 -4.38
N ASN A 49 -17.89 6.60 -4.03
CA ASN A 49 -16.82 6.86 -5.01
C ASN A 49 -16.39 5.60 -5.79
N PHE A 50 -16.82 4.41 -5.37
CA PHE A 50 -16.38 3.12 -5.91
C PHE A 50 -17.52 2.31 -6.53
N GLY A 51 -18.78 2.64 -6.21
CA GLY A 51 -19.94 1.85 -6.65
C GLY A 51 -19.79 0.37 -6.27
N ASP A 52 -20.02 -0.53 -7.22
CA ASP A 52 -19.92 -1.98 -7.01
C ASP A 52 -18.47 -2.49 -6.90
N ALA A 53 -17.47 -1.66 -7.24
CA ALA A 53 -16.06 -2.05 -7.17
C ALA A 53 -15.47 -1.97 -5.75
N TYR A 54 -16.22 -1.45 -4.76
CA TYR A 54 -15.71 -1.26 -3.40
C TYR A 54 -15.20 -2.54 -2.71
N PRO A 55 -15.92 -3.68 -2.75
CA PRO A 55 -15.45 -4.90 -2.08
C PRO A 55 -14.13 -5.40 -2.66
N GLU A 56 -13.99 -5.35 -3.98
CA GLU A 56 -12.79 -5.82 -4.66
C GLU A 56 -11.61 -4.85 -4.46
N PHE A 57 -11.87 -3.54 -4.43
CA PHE A 57 -10.89 -2.54 -4.01
C PHE A 57 -10.38 -2.80 -2.58
N LYS A 58 -11.29 -3.03 -1.64
CA LYS A 58 -10.94 -3.25 -0.22
C LYS A 58 -10.10 -4.52 -0.05
N LEU A 59 -10.48 -5.63 -0.69
CA LEU A 59 -9.70 -6.86 -0.68
C LEU A 59 -8.26 -6.65 -1.18
N LYS A 60 -8.10 -5.96 -2.32
CA LYS A 60 -6.78 -5.66 -2.89
C LYS A 60 -5.96 -4.72 -2.00
N LEU A 61 -6.60 -3.76 -1.34
CA LEU A 61 -5.96 -2.89 -0.36
C LEU A 61 -5.47 -3.66 0.86
N ASP A 62 -6.28 -4.59 1.40
CA ASP A 62 -5.94 -5.38 2.56
C ASP A 62 -4.76 -6.32 2.24
N LEU A 63 -4.80 -7.01 1.09
CA LEU A 63 -3.69 -7.84 0.62
C LEU A 63 -2.41 -7.03 0.41
N LEU A 64 -2.52 -5.83 -0.15
CA LEU A 64 -1.38 -4.92 -0.28
C LEU A 64 -0.78 -4.58 1.08
N THR A 65 -1.64 -4.37 2.08
CA THR A 65 -1.27 -4.00 3.45
C THR A 65 -0.53 -5.14 4.15
N GLU A 66 -0.91 -6.40 3.88
CA GLU A 66 -0.21 -7.61 4.35
C GLU A 66 1.16 -7.84 3.67
N HIS A 67 1.35 -7.36 2.43
CA HIS A 67 2.57 -7.59 1.65
C HIS A 67 3.64 -6.52 1.89
N ALA A 68 4.13 -6.56 3.13
CA ALA A 68 5.21 -5.76 3.73
C ALA A 68 6.39 -5.37 2.82
N TRP A 69 6.93 -6.31 2.03
CA TRP A 69 8.16 -6.11 1.25
C TRP A 69 8.00 -5.11 0.09
N ILE A 70 6.77 -4.86 -0.35
CA ILE A 70 6.41 -3.92 -1.42
C ILE A 70 6.26 -2.50 -0.85
N GLN A 71 6.13 -2.39 0.47
CA GLN A 71 5.80 -1.13 1.13
C GLN A 71 7.04 -0.35 1.58
N ASN A 72 6.90 0.96 1.51
CA ASN A 72 7.77 1.93 2.16
C ASN A 72 6.97 2.56 3.32
N PHE A 73 7.45 2.31 4.54
CA PHE A 73 6.80 2.76 5.77
C PHE A 73 7.29 4.15 6.12
N SER A 74 6.44 5.14 5.92
CA SER A 74 6.58 6.45 6.55
C SER A 74 5.66 6.52 7.76
N ALA A 75 6.12 7.18 8.83
CA ALA A 75 5.36 7.44 10.05
C ALA A 75 3.96 8.05 9.82
N GLN A 76 3.71 8.63 8.65
CA GLN A 76 2.45 9.28 8.30
C GLN A 76 1.71 8.61 7.14
N ASN A 77 2.36 7.83 6.28
CA ASN A 77 1.71 7.22 5.11
C ASN A 77 2.36 5.90 4.67
N MET A 78 1.52 4.91 4.37
CA MET A 78 1.94 3.68 3.70
C MET A 78 2.04 3.94 2.21
N ARG A 79 3.25 3.86 1.67
CA ARG A 79 3.51 3.93 0.23
C ARG A 79 3.98 2.58 -0.27
N VAL A 80 3.84 2.32 -1.56
CA VAL A 80 4.35 1.12 -2.22
C VAL A 80 5.29 1.50 -3.33
N ASP A 81 6.35 0.70 -3.51
CA ASP A 81 7.11 0.71 -4.75
C ASP A 81 6.17 0.22 -5.87
N PHE A 82 5.79 1.14 -6.75
CA PHE A 82 4.72 0.87 -7.69
C PHE A 82 5.13 -0.16 -8.74
N LYS A 83 6.40 -0.20 -9.15
CA LYS A 83 6.87 -1.17 -10.14
C LYS A 83 6.95 -2.58 -9.54
N ARG A 84 7.51 -2.72 -8.34
CA ARG A 84 7.55 -4.01 -7.63
C ARG A 84 6.15 -4.53 -7.35
N PHE A 85 5.24 -3.62 -6.97
CA PHE A 85 3.83 -3.95 -6.79
C PHE A 85 3.20 -4.47 -8.08
N LEU A 86 3.30 -3.72 -9.18
CA LEU A 86 2.70 -4.10 -10.46
C LEU A 86 3.25 -5.45 -10.96
N TYR A 87 4.55 -5.70 -10.77
CA TYR A 87 5.13 -6.99 -11.08
C TYR A 87 4.47 -8.11 -10.26
N TRP A 88 4.39 -7.96 -8.94
CA TRP A 88 3.78 -8.98 -8.07
C TRP A 88 2.30 -9.21 -8.40
N ALA A 89 1.53 -8.13 -8.53
CA ALA A 89 0.11 -8.20 -8.82
C ALA A 89 -0.17 -8.84 -10.20
N TYR A 90 0.67 -8.59 -11.20
CA TYR A 90 0.51 -9.14 -12.55
C TYR A 90 1.06 -10.56 -12.70
N HIS A 91 2.31 -10.81 -12.28
CA HIS A 91 3.00 -12.08 -12.53
C HIS A 91 2.75 -13.14 -11.45
N ILE A 92 2.56 -12.73 -10.19
CA ILE A 92 2.38 -13.65 -9.06
C ILE A 92 0.89 -13.83 -8.77
N GLN A 93 0.18 -12.75 -8.47
CA GLN A 93 -1.25 -12.80 -8.15
C GLN A 93 -2.16 -12.94 -9.38
N LYS A 94 -1.66 -12.60 -10.57
CA LYS A 94 -2.40 -12.68 -11.85
C LYS A 94 -3.71 -11.90 -11.82
N TRP A 95 -3.70 -10.73 -11.18
CA TRP A 95 -4.87 -9.87 -11.11
C TRP A 95 -5.22 -9.28 -12.48
N PRO A 96 -6.51 -9.12 -12.78
CA PRO A 96 -6.95 -8.46 -14.00
C PRO A 96 -6.56 -6.98 -13.94
N PHE A 97 -5.89 -6.50 -14.98
CA PHE A 97 -5.43 -5.12 -15.12
C PHE A 97 -6.14 -4.41 -16.28
N PRO A 98 -6.32 -3.09 -16.20
CA PRO A 98 -6.57 -2.27 -17.38
C PRO A 98 -5.48 -2.50 -18.44
N ALA A 99 -5.83 -2.48 -19.73
CA ALA A 99 -4.94 -2.87 -20.82
C ALA A 99 -3.65 -2.05 -20.85
N GLU A 100 -3.76 -0.75 -20.58
CA GLU A 100 -2.64 0.19 -20.51
C GLU A 100 -1.68 -0.20 -19.39
N LEU A 101 -2.20 -0.51 -18.20
CA LEU A 101 -1.41 -0.93 -17.05
C LEU A 101 -0.80 -2.33 -17.24
N ALA A 102 -1.52 -3.24 -17.89
CA ALA A 102 -1.06 -4.58 -18.22
C ALA A 102 0.16 -4.54 -19.15
N SER A 103 0.14 -3.68 -20.17
CA SER A 103 1.27 -3.51 -21.10
C SER A 103 2.54 -3.08 -20.37
N PHE A 104 2.41 -2.17 -19.41
CA PHE A 104 3.52 -1.74 -18.58
C PHE A 104 4.01 -2.87 -17.66
N ALA A 105 3.10 -3.52 -16.93
CA ALA A 105 3.44 -4.57 -15.98
C ALA A 105 4.10 -5.79 -16.64
N GLN A 106 3.70 -6.12 -17.87
CA GLN A 106 4.31 -7.20 -18.65
C GLN A 106 5.79 -6.90 -18.99
N SER A 107 6.14 -5.64 -19.18
CA SER A 107 7.52 -5.22 -19.52
C SER A 107 8.46 -5.14 -18.31
N LEU A 108 7.93 -5.27 -17.08
CA LEU A 108 8.72 -5.18 -15.86
C LEU A 108 9.53 -6.45 -15.63
N SER A 109 10.82 -6.28 -15.35
CA SER A 109 11.72 -7.33 -14.87
C SER A 109 12.15 -7.04 -13.44
N LEU A 110 12.04 -8.04 -12.55
CA LEU A 110 12.41 -7.88 -11.14
C LEU A 110 13.91 -7.62 -10.97
N ASP A 111 14.75 -8.25 -11.80
CA ASP A 111 16.20 -8.11 -11.77
C ASP A 111 16.65 -6.67 -12.09
N ALA A 112 15.88 -5.96 -12.91
CA ALA A 112 16.12 -4.55 -13.23
C ALA A 112 15.60 -3.58 -12.15
N LEU A 113 14.84 -4.07 -11.16
CA LEU A 113 14.28 -3.30 -10.04
C LEU A 113 15.06 -3.52 -8.72
N VAL A 114 16.08 -4.38 -8.74
CA VAL A 114 17.06 -4.49 -7.65
C VAL A 114 18.05 -3.34 -7.83
N GLU A 115 17.90 -2.28 -7.02
CA GLU A 115 18.97 -1.29 -6.91
C GLU A 115 20.25 -1.98 -6.41
N PRO A 116 21.44 -1.65 -6.93
CA PRO A 116 22.69 -2.16 -6.37
C PRO A 116 22.80 -1.65 -4.94
N VAL A 117 22.60 -2.54 -3.98
CA VAL A 117 22.53 -2.16 -2.58
C VAL A 117 23.93 -2.14 -1.99
N ASP A 118 24.32 -1.00 -1.43
CA ASP A 118 25.47 -0.92 -0.53
C ASP A 118 25.07 -1.66 0.77
N GLU A 119 25.71 -2.80 1.05
CA GLU A 119 25.28 -3.77 2.10
C GLU A 119 25.14 -3.14 3.50
N SER A 120 25.87 -2.05 3.77
CA SER A 120 25.81 -1.31 5.03
C SER A 120 24.50 -0.53 5.25
N ASP A 121 23.88 -0.05 4.17
CA ASP A 121 22.68 0.79 4.22
C ASP A 121 21.40 -0.08 4.25
N ASN A 122 21.49 -1.33 3.77
CA ASN A 122 20.40 -2.28 3.76
C ASN A 122 20.04 -2.77 5.18
N ALA A 123 21.04 -3.11 5.99
CA ALA A 123 20.81 -3.64 7.34
C ALA A 123 20.13 -2.61 8.27
N MET A 124 20.49 -1.33 8.16
CA MET A 124 19.83 -0.25 8.91
C MET A 124 18.38 -0.03 8.44
N ARG A 125 18.14 0.05 7.12
CA ARG A 125 16.79 0.23 6.56
C ARG A 125 15.89 -0.98 6.81
N GLU A 126 16.45 -2.19 6.80
CA GLU A 126 15.71 -3.43 7.06
C GLU A 126 15.36 -3.56 8.55
N SER A 127 16.26 -3.18 9.46
CA SER A 127 15.99 -3.06 10.91
C SER A 127 14.88 -2.05 11.23
N GLU A 128 14.96 -0.85 10.66
CA GLU A 128 13.93 0.20 10.83
C GLU A 128 12.59 -0.24 10.23
N ARG A 129 12.61 -0.86 9.04
CA ARG A 129 11.44 -1.44 8.40
C ARG A 129 10.82 -2.54 9.26
N ASN A 130 11.61 -3.47 9.79
CA ASN A 130 11.15 -4.55 10.67
C ASN A 130 10.55 -4.02 11.97
N SER A 131 11.11 -2.95 12.52
CA SER A 131 10.58 -2.28 13.70
C SER A 131 9.24 -1.60 13.39
N LEU A 132 9.11 -0.93 12.24
CA LEU A 132 7.85 -0.33 11.79
C LEU A 132 6.79 -1.40 11.49
N HIS A 133 7.18 -2.57 10.96
CA HIS A 133 6.29 -3.73 10.80
C HIS A 133 5.78 -4.25 12.12
N LEU A 134 6.67 -4.42 13.10
CA LEU A 134 6.30 -4.88 14.43
C LEU A 134 5.31 -3.89 15.08
N ILE A 135 5.61 -2.58 15.00
CA ILE A 135 4.71 -1.52 15.50
C ILE A 135 3.34 -1.59 14.81
N TRP A 136 3.31 -1.85 13.50
CA TRP A 136 2.07 -1.94 12.75
C TRP A 136 1.26 -3.21 13.06
N ALA A 137 1.90 -4.38 13.12
CA ALA A 137 1.26 -5.64 13.51
C ALA A 137 0.70 -5.58 14.93
N LEU A 138 1.45 -4.94 15.85
CA LEU A 138 0.96 -4.65 17.20
C LEU A 138 -0.29 -3.77 17.15
N ARG A 139 -0.31 -2.72 16.31
CA ARG A 139 -1.50 -1.87 16.14
C ARG A 139 -2.72 -2.63 15.60
N GLU A 140 -2.55 -3.57 14.68
CA GLU A 140 -3.67 -4.40 14.21
C GLU A 140 -4.21 -5.33 15.30
N LEU A 141 -3.33 -6.04 16.01
CA LEU A 141 -3.72 -6.88 17.15
C LEU A 141 -4.50 -6.09 18.21
N LEU A 142 -4.08 -4.85 18.47
CA LEU A 142 -4.74 -3.97 19.43
C LEU A 142 -6.11 -3.47 18.95
N LYS A 143 -6.35 -3.38 17.64
CA LYS A 143 -7.65 -3.01 17.07
C LYS A 143 -8.66 -4.14 17.11
N GLU A 144 -8.21 -5.37 16.87
CA GLU A 144 -9.07 -6.56 16.90
C GLU A 144 -9.52 -6.93 18.33
N HIS A 145 -8.77 -6.50 19.34
CA HIS A 145 -9.12 -6.67 20.74
C HIS A 145 -9.82 -5.42 21.32
N ARG A 146 -10.77 -5.64 22.24
CA ARG A 146 -11.54 -4.60 22.98
C ARG A 146 -10.69 -3.70 23.90
N TYR A 147 -9.39 -3.62 23.73
CA TYR A 147 -8.54 -2.73 24.53
C TYR A 147 -8.42 -1.38 23.82
N GLY A 148 -9.52 -0.62 23.83
CA GLY A 148 -9.47 0.81 23.58
C GLY A 148 -8.69 1.48 24.71
N LYS A 149 -7.37 1.55 24.58
CA LYS A 149 -6.50 2.11 25.62
C LYS A 149 -5.35 2.85 24.96
N THR A 150 -5.35 4.16 25.19
CA THR A 150 -4.51 5.20 24.57
C THR A 150 -3.03 4.83 24.48
N ASP A 151 -2.26 5.47 23.58
CA ASP A 151 -0.80 5.27 23.42
C ASP A 151 -0.03 5.23 24.76
N ARG A 152 -0.52 5.91 25.79
CA ARG A 152 0.04 5.94 27.16
C ARG A 152 -0.10 4.61 27.92
N GLU A 153 -1.21 3.90 27.76
CA GLU A 153 -1.44 2.60 28.41
C GLU A 153 -0.65 1.49 27.70
N LEU A 154 -0.42 1.64 26.40
CA LEU A 154 0.43 0.76 25.60
C LEU A 154 1.90 0.78 26.02
N ILE A 155 2.45 1.98 26.25
CA ILE A 155 3.82 2.13 26.74
C ILE A 155 3.99 1.45 28.11
N TYR A 156 2.98 1.52 28.99
CA TYR A 156 3.03 0.90 30.31
C TYR A 156 3.07 -0.63 30.27
N PHE A 157 2.43 -1.27 29.28
CA PHE A 157 2.41 -2.74 29.15
C PHE A 157 3.70 -3.33 28.54
N LEU A 158 4.48 -2.52 27.84
CA LEU A 158 5.73 -2.93 27.17
C LEU A 158 6.99 -2.53 27.97
N SER A 159 6.83 -1.85 29.11
CA SER A 159 7.88 -1.47 30.06
C SER A 159 8.07 -2.54 31.13
#